data_AF-A0A124IEG7-F1
#
_entry.id   AF-A0A124IEG7-F1
#
_cell.length_a   1.000
_cell.length_b   1.000
_cell.length_c   1.000
_cell.angle_alpha   90.00
_cell.angle_beta   90.00
_cell.angle_gamma   90.00
#
_symmetry.space_group_name_H-M   'P 1'
#
loop_
_entity.id
_entity.type
_entity.pdbx_description
1 polymer ?
#
loop_
_entity_poly.entity_id
_entity_poly.type
_entity_poly.pdbx_seq_one_letter_code
_entity_poly.pdbx_strand_id
1 'polypeptide(L)'
;MSRIAEVIVLALGNSDEVMEPLLQYDDQRSWKGRFVPIPSSLGGGTMYGWASEFIRVGSRTGLLKHLESLPWDRPESVQVLIHDEEDDCFGLWMIRDGRLVEIPIPGTERFHAPAPETFECVPSPGYLVRTDQGEGHWRPDQTPEHLRDPRPAW
;
A
#
# COMPACT_ATOMS: atom_id res chain seq x y z
N MET A 1 3.00 -18.99 -2.54
CA MET A 1 3.32 -18.70 -1.13
C MET A 1 2.34 -17.63 -0.65
N SER A 2 1.89 -17.72 0.60
CA SER A 2 1.15 -16.64 1.26
C SER A 2 2.18 -15.56 1.62
N ARG A 3 1.86 -14.29 1.36
CA ARG A 3 2.66 -13.13 1.78
C ARG A 3 1.64 -12.08 2.16
N ILE A 4 1.42 -11.97 3.46
CA ILE A 4 0.31 -11.19 4.00
C ILE A 4 0.62 -9.70 3.83
N ALA A 5 -0.40 -8.90 3.56
CA ALA A 5 -0.29 -7.47 3.69
C ALA A 5 -1.50 -6.85 4.34
N GLU A 6 -1.22 -5.88 5.18
CA GLU A 6 -2.19 -5.02 5.82
C GLU A 6 -2.19 -3.68 5.12
N VAL A 7 -3.39 -3.18 4.79
CA VAL A 7 -3.58 -1.88 4.16
C VAL A 7 -4.53 -1.08 5.01
N ILE A 8 -4.09 0.11 5.43
CA ILE A 8 -4.90 1.08 6.16
C ILE A 8 -5.05 2.32 5.28
N VAL A 9 -6.27 2.80 5.12
CA VAL A 9 -6.57 4.06 4.44
C VAL A 9 -7.11 5.04 5.48
N LEU A 10 -6.51 6.22 5.57
CA LEU A 10 -7.00 7.35 6.36
C LEU A 10 -7.32 8.49 5.41
N ALA A 11 -8.46 9.14 5.59
CA ALA A 11 -8.83 10.29 4.78
C ALA A 11 -9.77 11.24 5.53
N LEU A 12 -9.81 12.50 5.08
CA LEU A 12 -10.70 13.53 5.62
C LEU A 12 -11.90 13.79 4.68
N GLY A 13 -12.89 14.57 5.14
CA GLY A 13 -14.03 15.00 4.33
C GLY A 13 -15.07 13.89 4.17
N ASN A 14 -15.80 13.87 3.05
CA ASN A 14 -16.84 12.87 2.77
C ASN A 14 -16.26 11.54 2.24
N SER A 15 -15.18 11.08 2.85
CA SER A 15 -14.43 9.91 2.39
C SER A 15 -15.15 8.58 2.67
N ASP A 16 -16.17 8.58 3.52
CA ASP A 16 -17.05 7.46 3.78
C ASP A 16 -17.90 7.09 2.56
N GLU A 17 -18.48 8.06 1.87
CA GLU A 17 -19.20 7.84 0.60
C GLU A 17 -18.27 7.28 -0.48
N VAL A 18 -17.02 7.77 -0.53
CA VAL A 18 -16.01 7.30 -1.49
C VAL A 18 -15.59 5.85 -1.19
N MET A 19 -15.49 5.48 0.08
CA MET A 19 -15.07 4.14 0.53
C MET A 19 -16.22 3.14 0.63
N GLU A 20 -17.48 3.57 0.63
CA GLU A 20 -18.65 2.70 0.77
C GLU A 20 -18.66 1.52 -0.22
N PRO A 21 -18.38 1.69 -1.53
CA PRO A 21 -18.34 0.57 -2.47
C PRO A 21 -17.24 -0.45 -2.16
N LEU A 22 -16.15 0.00 -1.51
CA LEU A 22 -15.00 -0.83 -1.17
C LEU A 22 -15.23 -1.68 0.09
N LEU A 23 -16.33 -1.45 0.83
CA LEU A 23 -16.71 -2.25 2.00
C LEU A 23 -17.34 -3.60 1.62
N GLN A 24 -17.72 -3.76 0.36
CA GLN A 24 -18.25 -4.99 -0.21
C GLN A 24 -17.20 -5.66 -1.09
N TYR A 25 -17.42 -6.93 -1.38
CA TYR A 25 -16.64 -7.65 -2.38
C TYR A 25 -17.21 -7.39 -3.78
N ASP A 26 -16.34 -7.27 -4.79
CA ASP A 26 -16.74 -7.07 -6.18
C ASP A 26 -15.75 -7.77 -7.12
N ASP A 27 -16.27 -8.70 -7.90
CA ASP A 27 -15.48 -9.51 -8.81
C ASP A 27 -14.97 -8.76 -10.04
N GLN A 28 -15.51 -7.57 -10.34
CA GLN A 28 -15.04 -6.74 -11.45
C GLN A 28 -13.75 -5.96 -11.10
N ARG A 29 -13.39 -5.85 -9.82
CA ARG A 29 -12.13 -5.22 -9.39
C ARG A 29 -10.92 -6.09 -9.75
N SER A 30 -9.82 -5.42 -10.09
CA SER A 30 -8.52 -6.07 -10.34
C SER A 30 -7.93 -6.70 -9.07
N TRP A 31 -8.17 -6.07 -7.92
CA TRP A 31 -7.80 -6.56 -6.60
C TRP A 31 -9.01 -7.27 -5.95
N LYS A 32 -8.74 -8.23 -5.06
CA LYS A 32 -9.75 -9.09 -4.41
C LYS A 32 -9.70 -8.88 -2.90
N GLY A 33 -10.78 -8.33 -2.35
CA GLY A 33 -10.92 -8.08 -0.92
C GLY A 33 -12.03 -7.08 -0.63
N ARG A 34 -12.09 -6.64 0.62
CA ARG A 34 -12.94 -5.54 1.07
C ARG A 34 -12.28 -4.81 2.22
N PHE A 35 -12.62 -3.54 2.38
CA PHE A 35 -12.23 -2.75 3.53
C PHE A 35 -13.25 -2.90 4.66
N VAL A 36 -12.79 -2.70 5.89
CA VAL A 36 -13.61 -2.62 7.09
C VAL A 36 -13.34 -1.27 7.75
N PRO A 37 -14.37 -0.51 8.16
CA PRO A 37 -14.16 0.74 8.86
C PRO A 37 -13.43 0.52 10.19
N ILE A 38 -12.45 1.38 10.48
CA ILE A 38 -11.78 1.44 11.78
C ILE A 38 -12.64 2.33 12.69
N PRO A 39 -13.15 1.82 13.83
CA PRO A 39 -13.96 2.60 14.75
C PRO A 39 -13.20 3.84 15.25
N SER A 40 -13.81 5.02 15.11
CA SER A 40 -13.27 6.27 15.65
C SER A 40 -13.82 6.53 17.05
N SER A 41 -12.92 6.77 18.02
CA SER A 41 -13.28 7.22 19.36
C SER A 41 -13.54 8.73 19.44
N LEU A 42 -13.26 9.47 18.35
CA LEU A 42 -13.39 10.93 18.28
C LEU A 42 -14.84 11.41 18.04
N GLY A 43 -15.81 10.49 17.97
CA GLY A 43 -17.22 10.81 17.69
C GLY A 43 -17.49 11.02 16.19
N GLY A 44 -18.61 11.70 15.86
CA GLY A 44 -18.93 12.11 14.49
C GLY A 44 -17.99 13.22 14.04
N GLY A 45 -16.86 12.84 13.46
CA GLY A 45 -15.82 13.74 12.98
C GLY A 45 -15.62 13.64 11.46
N THR A 46 -14.67 14.42 10.96
CA THR A 46 -14.34 14.46 9.52
C THR A 46 -13.15 13.58 9.15
N MET A 47 -12.63 12.78 10.09
CA MET A 47 -11.52 11.86 9.88
C MET A 47 -12.00 10.42 9.98
N TYR A 48 -11.70 9.66 8.94
CA TYR A 48 -12.14 8.28 8.79
C TYR A 48 -10.96 7.37 8.49
N GLY A 49 -11.10 6.11 8.92
CA GLY A 49 -10.10 5.07 8.69
C GLY A 49 -10.74 3.77 8.25
N TRP A 50 -10.03 3.03 7.40
CA TRP A 50 -10.43 1.70 6.94
C TRP A 50 -9.22 0.78 6.88
N ALA A 51 -9.42 -0.50 7.14
CA ALA A 51 -8.38 -1.52 7.06
C ALA A 51 -8.80 -2.68 6.15
N SER A 52 -7.83 -3.32 5.50
CA SER A 52 -8.00 -4.57 4.76
C SER A 52 -6.75 -5.43 4.90
N GLU A 53 -6.92 -6.74 4.81
CA GLU A 53 -5.83 -7.72 4.86
C GLU A 53 -5.85 -8.56 3.58
N PHE A 54 -4.70 -8.71 2.94
CA PHE A 54 -4.49 -9.47 1.71
C PHE A 54 -3.56 -10.64 1.96
N ILE A 55 -4.09 -11.87 1.85
CA ILE A 55 -3.32 -13.10 2.10
C ILE A 55 -2.41 -13.45 0.91
N ARG A 56 -2.80 -13.05 -0.31
CA ARG A 56 -2.09 -13.41 -1.55
C ARG A 56 -1.58 -12.17 -2.26
N VAL A 57 -0.34 -12.22 -2.74
CA VAL A 57 0.27 -11.11 -3.51
C VAL A 57 -0.61 -10.74 -4.73
N GLY A 58 -1.11 -11.72 -5.47
CA GLY A 58 -1.99 -11.44 -6.62
C GLY A 58 -3.35 -10.82 -6.28
N SER A 59 -3.83 -10.92 -5.02
CA SER A 59 -5.11 -10.32 -4.63
C SER A 59 -5.03 -8.81 -4.42
N ARG A 60 -3.84 -8.22 -4.29
CA ARG A 60 -3.69 -6.77 -4.05
C ARG A 60 -3.29 -5.97 -5.30
N THR A 61 -3.07 -6.63 -6.44
CA THR A 61 -2.61 -5.97 -7.67
C THR A 61 -3.64 -4.96 -8.21
N GLY A 62 -3.20 -3.73 -8.41
CA GLY A 62 -4.01 -2.61 -8.89
C GLY A 62 -4.85 -1.91 -7.80
N LEU A 63 -4.71 -2.28 -6.54
CA LEU A 63 -5.30 -1.58 -5.39
C LEU A 63 -4.86 -0.12 -5.32
N LEU A 64 -3.56 0.18 -5.38
CA LEU A 64 -3.08 1.57 -5.28
C LEU A 64 -3.61 2.41 -6.45
N LYS A 65 -3.61 1.86 -7.66
CA LYS A 65 -4.18 2.54 -8.83
C LYS A 65 -5.69 2.76 -8.70
N HIS A 66 -6.40 1.81 -8.11
CA HIS A 66 -7.83 1.95 -7.84
C HIS A 66 -8.06 3.08 -6.83
N LEU A 67 -7.36 3.07 -5.70
CA LEU A 67 -7.45 4.13 -4.68
C LEU A 67 -7.08 5.50 -5.25
N GLU A 68 -6.05 5.59 -6.10
CA GLU A 68 -5.69 6.82 -6.83
C GLU A 68 -6.85 7.37 -7.67
N SER A 69 -7.62 6.49 -8.31
CA SER A 69 -8.71 6.88 -9.21
C SER A 69 -10.02 7.30 -8.52
N LEU A 70 -10.13 7.07 -7.20
CA LEU A 70 -11.35 7.38 -6.48
C LEU A 70 -11.57 8.91 -6.40
N PRO A 71 -12.84 9.36 -6.43
CA PRO A 71 -13.17 10.78 -6.42
C PRO A 71 -13.08 11.37 -5.00
N TRP A 72 -11.88 11.36 -4.43
CA TRP A 72 -11.62 11.94 -3.12
C TRP A 72 -11.97 13.42 -3.10
N ASP A 73 -12.79 13.84 -2.13
CA ASP A 73 -13.11 15.26 -1.90
C ASP A 73 -11.85 16.05 -1.52
N ARG A 74 -10.98 15.42 -0.71
CA ARG A 74 -9.73 15.98 -0.20
C ARG A 74 -8.55 15.04 -0.47
N PRO A 75 -8.11 14.91 -1.73
CA PRO A 75 -7.07 13.96 -2.11
C PRO A 75 -5.76 14.19 -1.34
N GLU A 76 -5.44 15.43 -0.99
CA GLU A 76 -4.24 15.79 -0.22
C GLU A 76 -4.22 15.21 1.20
N SER A 77 -5.39 14.81 1.72
CA SER A 77 -5.54 14.22 3.05
C SER A 77 -5.41 12.70 3.07
N VAL A 78 -5.48 12.06 1.89
CA VAL A 78 -5.48 10.60 1.75
C VAL A 78 -4.09 10.06 2.10
N GLN A 79 -4.06 9.19 3.11
CA GLN A 79 -2.89 8.45 3.54
C GLN A 79 -3.20 6.96 3.45
N VAL A 80 -2.41 6.24 2.67
CA VAL A 80 -2.50 4.79 2.56
C VAL A 80 -1.26 4.21 3.21
N LEU A 81 -1.43 3.54 4.34
CA LEU A 81 -0.37 2.82 5.02
C LEU A 81 -0.40 1.37 4.57
N ILE A 82 0.75 0.84 4.16
CA ILE A 82 0.86 -0.55 3.74
C ILE A 82 1.99 -1.21 4.52
N HIS A 83 1.68 -2.34 5.14
CA HIS A 83 2.67 -3.22 5.76
C HIS A 83 2.57 -4.57 5.09
N ASP A 84 3.59 -4.91 4.32
CA ASP A 84 3.79 -6.27 3.87
C ASP A 84 4.49 -7.09 4.96
N GLU A 85 4.21 -8.39 5.07
CA GLU A 85 4.80 -9.30 6.05
C GLU A 85 6.34 -9.26 6.11
N GLU A 86 6.99 -8.90 5.01
CA GLU A 86 8.46 -8.79 4.93
C GLU A 86 8.98 -7.35 5.11
N ASP A 87 8.12 -6.38 5.39
CA ASP A 87 8.50 -5.00 5.74
C ASP A 87 8.81 -4.87 7.26
N ASP A 88 9.77 -4.01 7.62
CA ASP A 88 10.09 -3.71 9.03
C ASP A 88 9.05 -2.77 9.68
N CYS A 89 8.28 -2.04 8.87
CA CYS A 89 7.27 -1.08 9.30
C CYS A 89 6.30 -0.72 8.16
N PHE A 90 5.23 0.01 8.48
CA PHE A 90 4.31 0.52 7.47
C PHE A 90 5.01 1.55 6.57
N GLY A 91 4.95 1.33 5.26
CA GLY A 91 5.18 2.39 4.29
C GLY A 91 3.99 3.35 4.25
N LEU A 92 4.22 4.57 3.77
CA LEU A 92 3.21 5.62 3.63
C LEU A 92 3.08 6.02 2.17
N TRP A 93 1.87 5.99 1.63
CA TRP A 93 1.53 6.54 0.32
C TRP A 93 0.57 7.71 0.49
N MET A 94 0.78 8.77 -0.27
CA MET A 94 -0.10 9.94 -0.30
C MET A 94 -0.33 10.39 -1.73
N ILE A 95 -1.47 11.02 -1.99
CA ILE A 95 -1.73 11.62 -3.30
C ILE A 95 -0.91 12.91 -3.42
N ARG A 96 0.00 12.96 -4.40
CA ARG A 96 0.76 14.15 -4.80
C ARG A 96 0.66 14.32 -6.30
N ASP A 97 0.35 15.54 -6.74
CA ASP A 97 0.17 15.88 -8.16
C ASP A 97 -0.79 14.91 -8.89
N GLY A 98 -1.86 14.51 -8.20
CA GLY A 98 -2.88 13.58 -8.70
C GLY A 98 -2.45 12.12 -8.76
N ARG A 99 -1.31 11.75 -8.17
CA ARG A 99 -0.78 10.39 -8.15
C ARG A 99 -0.53 9.88 -6.74
N LEU A 100 -0.90 8.63 -6.47
CA LEU A 100 -0.65 7.99 -5.19
C LEU A 100 0.78 7.44 -5.16
N VAL A 101 1.66 8.13 -4.42
CA VAL A 101 3.10 7.87 -4.41
C VAL A 101 3.58 7.54 -3.01
N GLU A 102 4.58 6.66 -2.92
CA GLU A 102 5.24 6.35 -1.64
C GLU A 102 6.01 7.58 -1.16
N ILE A 103 5.84 7.92 0.11
CA ILE A 103 6.51 9.03 0.79
C ILE A 103 7.69 8.45 1.57
N PRO A 104 8.93 8.90 1.30
CA PRO A 104 10.09 8.47 2.07
C PRO A 104 9.93 8.80 3.56
N ILE A 105 10.09 7.79 4.41
CA ILE A 105 10.08 7.95 5.86
C ILE A 105 11.54 8.00 6.32
N PRO A 106 11.95 8.99 7.14
CA PRO A 106 13.31 9.05 7.66
C PRO A 106 13.70 7.75 8.37
N GLY A 107 14.88 7.22 8.03
CA GLY A 107 15.37 5.97 8.61
C GLY A 107 14.79 4.70 7.97
N THR A 108 14.13 4.80 6.80
CA THR A 108 13.71 3.63 6.02
C THR A 108 14.17 3.73 4.57
N GLU A 109 14.33 2.57 3.93
CA GLU A 109 14.59 2.46 2.50
C GLU A 109 13.86 1.23 1.93
N ARG A 110 13.27 1.38 0.74
CA ARG A 110 12.64 0.27 0.03
C ARG A 110 13.65 -0.44 -0.87
N PHE A 111 13.85 -1.73 -0.62
CA PHE A 111 14.76 -2.58 -1.36
C PHE A 111 14.00 -3.43 -2.37
N HIS A 112 14.59 -3.60 -3.55
CA HIS A 112 14.02 -4.43 -4.62
C HIS A 112 14.97 -5.55 -5.02
N ALA A 113 14.42 -6.73 -5.23
CA ALA A 113 15.11 -7.83 -5.89
C ALA A 113 15.21 -7.58 -7.41
N PRO A 114 16.13 -8.25 -8.12
CA PRO A 114 16.17 -8.24 -9.58
C PRO A 114 14.85 -8.68 -10.20
N ALA A 115 14.53 -8.14 -11.37
CA ALA A 115 13.38 -8.59 -12.15
C ALA A 115 13.47 -10.11 -12.39
N PRO A 116 12.35 -10.83 -12.28
CA PRO A 116 12.35 -12.26 -12.58
C PRO A 116 12.66 -12.49 -14.07
N GLU A 117 13.28 -13.63 -14.41
CA GLU A 117 13.58 -14.00 -15.79
C GLU A 117 12.33 -14.15 -16.67
N THR A 118 11.20 -14.51 -16.04
CA THR A 118 9.89 -14.64 -16.69
C THR A 118 8.83 -13.81 -15.97
N PHE A 119 7.82 -13.34 -16.72
CA PHE A 119 6.72 -12.54 -16.17
C PHE A 119 5.55 -13.37 -15.62
N GLU A 120 5.75 -14.67 -15.43
CA GLU A 120 4.74 -15.59 -14.89
C GLU A 120 4.45 -15.30 -13.40
N CYS A 121 5.44 -14.78 -12.68
CA CYS A 121 5.29 -14.33 -11.30
C CYS A 121 4.72 -12.91 -11.25
N VAL A 122 3.89 -12.65 -10.24
CA VAL A 122 3.42 -11.29 -9.90
C VAL A 122 4.60 -10.41 -9.47
N PRO A 123 4.58 -9.10 -9.81
CA PRO A 123 5.64 -8.17 -9.40
C PRO A 123 5.75 -8.10 -7.87
N SER A 124 6.99 -8.07 -7.37
CA SER A 124 7.29 -7.90 -5.96
C SER A 124 7.25 -6.42 -5.57
N PRO A 125 6.61 -6.04 -4.45
CA PRO A 125 6.62 -4.66 -3.98
C PRO A 125 7.94 -4.25 -3.33
N GLY A 126 8.94 -5.14 -3.30
CA GLY A 126 10.14 -4.94 -2.50
C GLY A 126 9.89 -5.11 -1.01
N TYR A 127 10.78 -4.55 -0.21
CA TYR A 127 10.84 -4.66 1.24
C TYR A 127 11.21 -3.30 1.82
N LEU A 128 10.42 -2.78 2.75
CA LEU A 128 10.74 -1.55 3.47
C LEU A 128 11.56 -1.89 4.70
N VAL A 129 12.85 -1.55 4.68
CA VAL A 129 13.80 -1.90 5.73
C VAL A 129 14.20 -0.64 6.51
N ARG A 130 14.32 -0.77 7.82
CA ARG A 130 14.83 0.29 8.71
C ARG A 130 16.35 0.40 8.60
N THR A 131 16.83 1.61 8.30
CA THR A 131 18.25 1.91 8.13
C THR A 131 18.89 2.49 9.40
N ASP A 132 18.11 2.71 10.45
CA ASP A 132 18.54 3.24 11.75
C ASP A 132 18.79 2.15 12.81
N GLN A 133 18.54 0.89 12.45
CA GLN A 133 18.96 -0.28 13.20
C GLN A 133 20.50 -0.38 13.06
N GLY A 134 21.20 -0.41 14.19
CA GLY A 134 22.68 -0.29 14.27
C GLY A 134 23.48 -1.37 13.51
N GLU A 135 24.80 -1.37 13.70
CA GLU A 135 25.69 -2.32 13.03
C GLU A 135 25.28 -3.78 13.32
N GLY A 136 25.03 -4.57 12.26
CA GLY A 136 24.63 -5.97 12.35
C GLY A 136 23.19 -6.28 11.94
N HIS A 137 22.34 -5.27 11.69
CA HIS A 137 21.04 -5.52 11.06
C HIS A 137 21.24 -6.00 9.61
N TRP A 138 20.58 -7.10 9.24
CA TRP A 138 20.60 -7.58 7.87
C TRP A 138 20.03 -6.51 6.93
N ARG A 139 20.70 -6.30 5.79
CA ARG A 139 20.24 -5.42 4.73
C ARG A 139 20.41 -6.14 3.40
N PRO A 140 19.38 -6.21 2.56
CA PRO A 140 19.52 -6.76 1.22
C PRO A 140 20.35 -5.82 0.34
N ASP A 141 20.98 -6.37 -0.69
CA ASP A 141 21.63 -5.56 -1.71
C ASP A 141 20.57 -4.84 -2.55
N GLN A 142 20.74 -3.53 -2.75
CA GLN A 142 19.82 -2.75 -3.54
C GLN A 142 20.05 -3.00 -5.04
N THR A 143 19.06 -3.57 -5.70
CA THR A 143 19.11 -3.77 -7.16
C THR A 143 19.10 -2.40 -7.86
N PRO A 144 19.98 -2.14 -8.85
CA PRO A 144 19.90 -0.93 -9.68
C PRO A 144 18.55 -0.79 -10.38
N GLU A 145 18.02 0.43 -10.50
CA GLU A 145 16.67 0.68 -11.03
C GLU A 145 16.37 0.00 -12.38
N HIS A 146 17.33 0.03 -13.30
CA HIS A 146 17.20 -0.58 -14.64
C HIS A 146 17.12 -2.12 -14.65
N LEU A 147 17.41 -2.78 -13.52
CA LEU A 147 17.33 -4.23 -13.34
C LEU A 147 16.12 -4.65 -12.49
N ARG A 148 15.31 -3.70 -12.02
CA ARG A 148 14.09 -3.98 -11.24
C ARG A 148 12.91 -4.32 -12.14
N ASP A 149 11.92 -5.02 -11.61
CA ASP A 149 10.65 -5.25 -12.30
C ASP A 149 9.91 -3.91 -12.46
N PRO A 150 9.60 -3.46 -13.69
CA PRO A 150 8.93 -2.17 -13.91
C PRO A 150 7.40 -2.24 -13.69
N ARG A 151 6.83 -3.43 -13.49
CA ARG A 151 5.38 -3.61 -13.32
C ARG A 151 4.97 -3.17 -11.90
N PRO A 152 3.82 -2.50 -11.73
CA PRO A 152 3.33 -2.12 -10.40
C PRO A 152 2.94 -3.35 -9.58
N ALA A 153 3.48 -3.44 -8.37
CA ALA A 153 3.19 -4.53 -7.43
C ALA A 153 1.84 -4.39 -6.70
N TRP A 154 1.33 -3.17 -6.64
CA TRP A 154 0.11 -2.78 -5.94
C TRP A 154 -0.90 -2.11 -6.85
#